data_AF-A0A8C3SJN0-F1
#
_entry.id   AF-A0A8C3SJN0-F1
#
_cell.length_a   1.000
_cell.length_b   1.000
_cell.length_c   1.000
_cell.angle_alpha   90.00
_cell.angle_beta   90.00
_cell.angle_gamma   90.00
#
_symmetry.space_group_name_H-M   'P 1'
#
loop_
_entity.id
_entity.type
_entity.pdbx_description
1 polymer ?
#
loop_
_entity_poly.entity_id
_entity_poly.type
_entity_poly.pdbx_seq_one_letter_code
_entity_poly.pdbx_strand_id
1 'polypeptide(L)'
;PRAVTPFSFPISGTGVVTTKKAGLWTDSRYWTQAERQMDCNWELQKIVWTDSIGEWLLQEIPAGENIGLDPFLFSIDLWNSYARVLQGSSRILVPIEDNLVDLVWGTQRPLSPTSEIYLLPETFTGSTWQEKVSGIRRQMEQHSRSPTAVLLSALEETAWLFNLRGDDISYNPVFYSYALLTTSDISLFVDRSRLSAEALQSLSAQCPGPLCVQVKEYDQVRARVQTYAQGDVRVWIGTEYTTYGLYRVIPQDKLVESSYSPVMTTKAVKNAKEQTLLRAAHVRDAVAVIQYLLWLEKNVPKGSVDEFSGARYVDKLRRSPGNSHSRPYGTLTRPPSWTESVSGAHAPHEPLVTREGVALCWCTNRAASPGMGSVPLGRALAPSTTGTSPPLTAHGTRNLSASRAGDRTAPGVGPR
;
A
#
# COMPACT_ATOMS: atom_id res chain seq x y z
N PRO A 1 3.27 13.46 8.72
CA PRO A 1 2.83 14.56 7.83
C PRO A 1 1.79 15.47 8.48
N ARG A 2 0.56 15.02 8.78
CA ARG A 2 -0.54 15.84 9.35
C ARG A 2 -0.22 16.65 10.63
N ALA A 3 0.81 16.25 11.37
CA ALA A 3 1.20 16.90 12.61
C ALA A 3 2.15 18.10 12.45
N VAL A 4 2.84 18.19 11.30
CA VAL A 4 3.82 19.26 11.00
C VAL A 4 3.45 20.01 9.72
N THR A 5 2.72 19.34 8.83
CA THR A 5 2.05 19.97 7.69
C THR A 5 0.55 19.90 7.92
N PRO A 6 -0.25 20.92 7.57
CA PRO A 6 -1.73 20.85 7.54
C PRO A 6 -2.27 19.89 6.46
N PHE A 7 -1.45 18.95 5.99
CA PHE A 7 -1.59 18.26 4.72
C PHE A 7 -2.12 16.84 4.85
N SER A 8 -3.07 16.47 3.99
CA SER A 8 -3.63 15.12 3.92
C SER A 8 -3.29 14.45 2.59
N PHE A 9 -2.10 13.87 2.44
CA PHE A 9 -1.83 13.01 1.29
C PHE A 9 -2.49 11.64 1.47
N PRO A 10 -3.12 11.10 0.42
CA PRO A 10 -3.53 9.70 0.41
C PRO A 10 -2.34 8.74 0.20
N ILE A 11 -1.28 9.10 -0.55
CA ILE A 11 -0.25 8.11 -0.96
C ILE A 11 1.18 8.61 -1.28
N SER A 12 1.48 9.92 -1.47
CA SER A 12 2.83 10.35 -1.94
C SER A 12 3.20 11.77 -1.50
N GLY A 13 4.27 11.91 -0.72
CA GLY A 13 4.86 13.20 -0.37
C GLY A 13 6.03 13.10 0.60
N THR A 14 7.10 13.86 0.36
CA THR A 14 8.27 13.95 1.26
C THR A 14 8.48 15.38 1.68
N GLY A 15 8.42 15.64 2.99
CA GLY A 15 8.71 16.95 3.57
C GLY A 15 10.16 17.00 4.07
N VAL A 16 10.86 18.09 3.75
CA VAL A 16 12.21 18.37 4.26
C VAL A 16 12.18 19.73 4.95
N VAL A 17 12.63 19.78 6.20
CA VAL A 17 12.63 21.00 7.01
C VAL A 17 14.05 21.34 7.42
N THR A 18 14.48 22.57 7.18
CA THR A 18 15.72 23.16 7.66
C THR A 18 15.40 24.28 8.65
N THR A 19 16.43 24.90 9.21
CA THR A 19 16.25 26.08 10.09
C THR A 19 15.68 27.31 9.35
N LYS A 20 15.72 27.32 8.01
CA LYS A 20 15.33 28.48 7.19
C LYS A 20 14.18 28.20 6.23
N LYS A 21 13.99 26.96 5.79
CA LYS A 21 13.02 26.59 4.74
C LYS A 21 12.34 25.26 5.04
N ALA A 22 11.14 25.09 4.49
CA ALA A 22 10.46 23.81 4.45
C ALA A 22 10.03 23.51 3.01
N GLY A 23 10.50 22.40 2.44
CA GLY A 23 10.13 21.94 1.10
C GLY A 23 9.23 20.72 1.16
N LEU A 24 8.25 20.63 0.26
CA LEU A 24 7.39 19.47 0.09
C LEU A 24 7.46 18.95 -1.35
N TRP A 25 8.00 17.75 -1.52
CA TRP A 25 8.04 17.07 -2.81
C TRP A 25 6.82 16.19 -2.98
N THR A 26 6.09 16.35 -4.08
CA THR A 26 5.02 15.43 -4.47
C THR A 26 4.84 15.40 -5.98
N ASP A 27 4.23 14.34 -6.47
CA ASP A 27 4.00 14.12 -7.91
C ASP A 27 2.78 14.88 -8.44
N SER A 28 2.66 14.90 -9.77
CA SER A 28 1.65 15.66 -10.52
C SER A 28 0.20 15.41 -10.11
N ARG A 29 -0.10 14.26 -9.48
CA ARG A 29 -1.44 13.98 -8.98
C ARG A 29 -1.84 14.95 -7.87
N TYR A 30 -0.87 15.51 -7.15
CA TYR A 30 -1.15 16.26 -5.92
C TYR A 30 -0.78 17.72 -5.96
N TRP A 31 -0.27 18.28 -7.06
CA TRP A 31 0.17 19.69 -7.06
C TRP A 31 -0.93 20.68 -6.70
N THR A 32 -2.12 20.56 -7.30
CA THR A 32 -3.24 21.46 -6.98
C THR A 32 -3.73 21.28 -5.55
N GLN A 33 -3.73 20.04 -5.04
CA GLN A 33 -4.05 19.77 -3.64
C GLN A 33 -2.97 20.37 -2.72
N ALA A 34 -1.71 20.29 -3.13
CA ALA A 34 -0.54 20.83 -2.47
C ALA A 34 -0.67 22.33 -2.26
N GLU A 35 -0.88 23.06 -3.34
CA GLU A 35 -1.06 24.51 -3.33
C GLU A 35 -2.26 24.96 -2.49
N ARG A 36 -3.32 24.15 -2.38
CA ARG A 36 -4.53 24.50 -1.59
C ARG A 36 -4.39 24.24 -0.08
N GLN A 37 -3.64 23.23 0.32
CA GLN A 37 -3.57 22.78 1.72
C GLN A 37 -2.31 23.29 2.43
N MET A 38 -1.24 23.66 1.72
CA MET A 38 -0.03 24.23 2.31
C MET A 38 -0.25 25.69 2.72
N ASP A 39 0.39 26.10 3.82
CA ASP A 39 0.51 27.52 4.17
C ASP A 39 1.77 28.14 3.50
N CYS A 40 2.00 29.43 3.76
CA CYS A 40 3.13 30.17 3.22
C CYS A 40 4.51 29.75 3.76
N ASN A 41 4.58 28.88 4.78
CA ASN A 41 5.85 28.43 5.33
C ASN A 41 6.49 27.31 4.50
N TRP A 42 5.73 26.72 3.57
CA TRP A 42 6.17 25.59 2.77
C TRP A 42 6.32 25.93 1.28
N GLU A 43 7.37 25.39 0.67
CA GLU A 43 7.64 25.47 -0.77
C GLU A 43 7.26 24.15 -1.45
N LEU A 44 6.36 24.21 -2.44
CA LEU A 44 5.97 23.04 -3.22
C LEU A 44 7.02 22.72 -4.29
N GLN A 45 7.60 21.53 -4.20
CA GLN A 45 8.57 20.98 -5.14
C GLN A 45 7.88 19.94 -6.03
N LYS A 46 7.65 20.31 -7.29
CA LYS A 46 6.84 19.52 -8.23
C LYS A 46 7.67 18.40 -8.86
N ILE A 47 7.49 17.15 -8.42
CA ILE A 47 8.18 15.98 -8.99
C ILE A 47 7.69 15.76 -10.43
N VAL A 48 8.42 16.34 -11.39
CA VAL A 48 8.27 16.12 -12.84
C VAL A 48 9.62 15.75 -13.43
N TRP A 49 10.57 16.66 -13.24
CA TRP A 49 11.94 16.68 -13.74
C TRP A 49 12.83 17.59 -12.85
N THR A 50 12.33 17.99 -11.67
CA THR A 50 13.00 18.91 -10.75
C THR A 50 14.18 18.23 -10.05
N ASP A 51 15.12 19.05 -9.57
CA ASP A 51 16.22 18.64 -8.70
C ASP A 51 15.75 17.61 -7.67
N SER A 52 16.48 16.49 -7.61
CA SER A 52 16.27 15.48 -6.61
C SER A 52 16.37 16.09 -5.22
N ILE A 53 15.67 15.53 -4.23
CA ILE A 53 15.79 15.96 -2.83
C ILE A 53 17.27 16.04 -2.42
N GLY A 54 18.11 15.10 -2.89
CA GLY A 54 19.55 15.12 -2.68
C GLY A 54 20.26 16.38 -3.20
N GLU A 55 19.92 16.86 -4.39
CA GLU A 55 20.50 18.10 -4.97
C GLU A 55 20.04 19.34 -4.21
N TRP A 56 18.75 19.40 -3.83
CA TRP A 56 18.24 20.47 -2.97
C TRP A 56 18.96 20.50 -1.62
N LEU A 57 19.22 19.34 -1.02
CA LEU A 57 20.00 19.23 0.22
C LEU A 57 21.44 19.77 0.04
N LEU A 58 22.07 19.55 -1.11
CA LEU A 58 23.40 20.10 -1.41
C LEU A 58 23.39 21.64 -1.53
N GLN A 59 22.32 22.21 -2.06
CA GLN A 59 22.18 23.66 -2.24
C GLN A 59 21.85 24.37 -0.92
N GLU A 60 20.94 23.80 -0.12
CA GLU A 60 20.37 24.49 1.04
C GLU A 60 21.12 24.25 2.35
N ILE A 61 21.74 23.08 2.51
CA ILE A 61 22.45 22.73 3.75
C ILE A 61 23.93 23.09 3.57
N PRO A 62 24.56 23.83 4.50
CA PRO A 62 26.00 24.09 4.46
C PRO A 62 26.86 22.82 4.53
N ALA A 63 28.07 22.88 3.95
CA ALA A 63 29.03 21.78 4.08
C ALA A 63 29.44 21.59 5.55
N GLY A 64 29.52 20.34 6.00
CA GLY A 64 29.84 19.98 7.39
C GLY A 64 28.62 19.82 8.30
N GLU A 65 27.41 20.11 7.84
CA GLU A 65 26.19 19.90 8.62
C GLU A 65 25.58 18.50 8.44
N ASN A 66 24.78 18.11 9.43
CA ASN A 66 24.12 16.82 9.51
C ASN A 66 22.67 16.89 9.03
N ILE A 67 22.22 15.83 8.37
CA ILE A 67 20.88 15.69 7.82
C ILE A 67 20.19 14.54 8.54
N GLY A 68 19.25 14.85 9.43
CA GLY A 68 18.56 13.86 10.26
C GLY A 68 17.38 13.21 9.53
N LEU A 69 17.33 11.88 9.52
CA LEU A 69 16.20 11.10 8.98
C LEU A 69 15.77 10.04 10.00
N ASP A 70 14.46 9.82 10.11
CA ASP A 70 13.94 8.66 10.83
C ASP A 70 14.21 7.38 10.01
N PRO A 71 15.07 6.46 10.48
CA PRO A 71 15.46 5.30 9.70
C PRO A 71 14.32 4.31 9.47
N PHE A 72 13.20 4.40 10.20
CA PHE A 72 12.03 3.55 10.02
C PHE A 72 11.01 4.08 9.00
N LEU A 73 11.22 5.29 8.46
CA LEU A 73 10.34 5.89 7.44
C LEU A 73 10.89 5.83 6.02
N PHE A 74 12.18 5.53 5.87
CA PHE A 74 12.86 5.51 4.57
C PHE A 74 13.29 4.10 4.21
N SER A 75 13.05 3.71 2.96
CA SER A 75 13.59 2.46 2.42
C SER A 75 15.10 2.55 2.19
N ILE A 76 15.73 1.39 2.05
CA ILE A 76 17.17 1.27 1.76
C ILE A 76 17.52 2.01 0.47
N ASP A 77 16.76 1.80 -0.60
CA ASP A 77 17.04 2.43 -1.89
C ASP A 77 16.93 3.94 -1.82
N LEU A 78 15.90 4.46 -1.12
CA LEU A 78 15.71 5.89 -0.98
C LEU A 78 16.84 6.51 -0.13
N TRP A 79 17.18 5.89 1.00
CA TRP A 79 18.30 6.32 1.84
C TRP A 79 19.62 6.34 1.05
N ASN A 80 19.93 5.26 0.35
CA ASN A 80 21.14 5.14 -0.45
C ASN A 80 21.16 6.12 -1.63
N SER A 81 19.99 6.47 -2.19
CA SER A 81 19.91 7.49 -3.24
C SER A 81 20.39 8.86 -2.73
N TYR A 82 19.99 9.25 -1.52
CA TYR A 82 20.46 10.49 -0.90
C TYR A 82 21.93 10.40 -0.50
N ALA A 83 22.35 9.27 0.08
CA ALA A 83 23.73 9.05 0.48
C ALA A 83 24.71 9.19 -0.70
N ARG A 84 24.34 8.66 -1.86
CA ARG A 84 25.14 8.77 -3.10
C ARG A 84 25.28 10.22 -3.57
N VAL A 85 24.20 11.00 -3.55
CA VAL A 85 24.26 12.42 -3.97
C VAL A 85 25.11 13.25 -3.02
N LEU A 86 25.07 12.95 -1.72
CA LEU A 86 25.82 13.67 -0.69
C LEU A 86 27.29 13.23 -0.59
N GLN A 87 27.70 12.18 -1.30
CA GLN A 87 29.04 11.63 -1.23
C GLN A 87 30.10 12.68 -1.63
N GLY A 88 31.11 12.89 -0.78
CA GLY A 88 32.17 13.88 -1.01
C GLY A 88 31.79 15.33 -0.67
N SER A 89 30.55 15.59 -0.22
CA SER A 89 30.06 16.95 0.07
C SER A 89 30.27 17.41 1.52
N SER A 90 30.94 16.60 2.35
CA SER A 90 31.09 16.79 3.82
C SER A 90 29.78 16.86 4.61
N ARG A 91 28.62 16.57 4.00
CA ARG A 91 27.32 16.43 4.67
C ARG A 91 27.06 14.97 4.99
N ILE A 92 26.48 14.70 6.15
CA ILE A 92 26.29 13.34 6.67
C ILE A 92 24.80 13.09 6.93
N LEU A 93 24.29 11.98 6.41
CA LEU A 93 22.97 11.47 6.80
C LEU A 93 23.08 10.80 8.17
N VAL A 94 22.28 11.26 9.12
CA VAL A 94 22.27 10.76 10.49
C VAL A 94 20.93 10.10 10.78
N PRO A 95 20.91 8.80 11.16
CA PRO A 95 19.68 8.14 11.59
C PRO A 95 19.28 8.65 12.98
N ILE A 96 18.09 9.24 13.08
CA ILE A 96 17.49 9.70 14.33
C ILE A 96 16.34 8.75 14.67
N GLU A 97 16.51 7.96 15.73
CA GLU A 97 15.57 6.89 16.07
C GLU A 97 14.27 7.40 16.68
N ASP A 98 14.35 8.50 17.44
CA ASP A 98 13.17 9.18 17.97
C ASP A 98 12.57 10.08 16.88
N ASN A 99 11.34 9.76 16.47
CA ASN A 99 10.65 10.57 15.49
C ASN A 99 10.34 11.97 16.05
N LEU A 100 11.01 12.99 15.53
CA LEU A 100 10.88 14.37 16.01
C LEU A 100 9.46 14.93 15.85
N VAL A 101 8.70 14.43 14.86
CA VAL A 101 7.30 14.79 14.66
C VAL A 101 6.43 14.24 15.79
N ASP A 102 6.68 13.02 16.22
CA ASP A 102 5.90 12.40 17.30
C ASP A 102 6.08 13.16 18.62
N LEU A 103 7.28 13.69 18.89
CA LEU A 103 7.57 14.51 20.07
C LEU A 103 6.73 15.78 20.13
N VAL A 104 6.56 16.47 19.00
CA VAL A 104 5.74 17.69 18.92
C VAL A 104 4.25 17.41 18.80
N TRP A 105 3.86 16.26 18.24
CA TRP A 105 2.45 15.85 18.12
C TRP A 105 1.83 15.58 19.50
N GLY A 106 2.63 15.02 20.43
CA GLY A 106 2.23 14.80 21.80
C GLY A 106 0.94 13.97 21.93
N THR A 107 0.02 14.40 22.78
CA THR A 107 -1.22 13.67 23.10
C THR A 107 -2.27 13.68 21.98
N GLN A 108 -2.09 14.48 20.93
CA GLN A 108 -3.02 14.54 19.80
C GLN A 108 -2.75 13.43 18.76
N ARG A 109 -1.67 12.67 18.91
CA ARG A 109 -1.37 11.54 18.04
C ARG A 109 -2.47 10.48 18.17
N PRO A 110 -3.07 10.01 17.06
CA PRO A 110 -4.04 8.92 17.09
C PRO A 110 -3.45 7.66 17.74
N LEU A 111 -4.27 6.95 18.50
CA LEU A 111 -3.89 5.67 19.09
C LEU A 111 -3.62 4.63 18.00
N SER A 112 -2.74 3.67 18.32
CA SER A 112 -2.49 2.51 17.47
C SER A 112 -3.78 1.73 17.21
N PRO A 113 -3.94 1.13 16.02
CA PRO A 113 -5.11 0.31 15.71
C PRO A 113 -5.26 -0.87 16.68
N THR A 114 -6.49 -1.12 17.10
CA THR A 114 -6.86 -2.22 18.02
C THR A 114 -7.75 -3.27 17.35
N SER A 115 -7.87 -3.24 16.01
CA SER A 115 -8.73 -4.17 15.28
C SER A 115 -8.22 -5.60 15.39
N GLU A 116 -9.12 -6.57 15.37
CA GLU A 116 -8.75 -7.99 15.38
C GLU A 116 -8.01 -8.39 14.09
N ILE A 117 -7.00 -9.23 14.24
CA ILE A 117 -6.27 -9.90 13.17
C ILE A 117 -6.84 -11.31 13.04
N TYR A 118 -7.39 -11.61 11.87
CA TYR A 118 -8.16 -12.83 11.63
C TYR A 118 -7.54 -13.70 10.53
N LEU A 119 -7.82 -15.00 10.61
CA LEU A 119 -7.40 -15.98 9.62
C LEU A 119 -8.27 -15.86 8.36
N LEU A 120 -7.63 -15.84 7.20
CA LEU A 120 -8.30 -15.94 5.90
C LEU A 120 -8.38 -17.43 5.49
N PRO A 121 -9.60 -17.99 5.33
CA PRO A 121 -9.76 -19.41 5.00
C PRO A 121 -9.10 -19.80 3.68
N GLU A 122 -8.67 -21.06 3.59
CA GLU A 122 -8.05 -21.64 2.39
C GLU A 122 -8.96 -21.63 1.17
N THR A 123 -10.28 -21.59 1.39
CA THR A 123 -11.28 -21.41 0.34
C THR A 123 -11.09 -20.10 -0.44
N PHE A 124 -10.38 -19.12 0.13
CA PHE A 124 -10.02 -17.86 -0.52
C PHE A 124 -8.57 -17.79 -1.01
N THR A 125 -7.64 -18.47 -0.33
CA THR A 125 -6.21 -18.35 -0.64
C THR A 125 -5.73 -19.40 -1.64
N GLY A 126 -6.39 -20.57 -1.69
CA GLY A 126 -6.00 -21.70 -2.52
C GLY A 126 -4.75 -22.44 -2.07
N SER A 127 -4.12 -22.02 -0.97
CA SER A 127 -3.00 -22.71 -0.33
C SER A 127 -2.89 -22.36 1.15
N THR A 128 -2.37 -23.32 1.91
CA THR A 128 -2.03 -23.17 3.33
C THR A 128 -0.84 -22.23 3.50
N TRP A 129 -0.66 -21.67 4.69
CA TRP A 129 0.52 -20.84 4.96
C TRP A 129 1.79 -21.70 5.03
N GLN A 130 1.67 -22.97 5.46
CA GLN A 130 2.75 -23.94 5.55
C GLN A 130 3.32 -24.28 4.16
N GLU A 131 2.47 -24.46 3.16
CA GLU A 131 2.89 -24.67 1.77
C GLU A 131 3.64 -23.46 1.23
N LYS A 132 3.16 -22.24 1.55
CA LYS A 132 3.83 -20.99 1.16
C LYS A 132 5.21 -20.88 1.80
N VAL A 133 5.31 -21.08 3.11
CA VAL A 133 6.60 -21.08 3.84
C VAL A 133 7.57 -22.11 3.26
N SER A 134 7.09 -23.33 3.00
CA SER A 134 7.89 -24.38 2.37
C SER A 134 8.37 -23.98 0.97
N GLY A 135 7.52 -23.31 0.19
CA GLY A 135 7.88 -22.74 -1.11
C GLY A 135 8.96 -21.66 -1.03
N ILE A 136 8.88 -20.77 -0.05
CA ILE A 136 9.89 -19.73 0.17
C ILE A 136 11.21 -20.33 0.64
N ARG A 137 11.19 -21.33 1.53
CA ARG A 137 12.40 -22.06 1.96
C ARG A 137 13.09 -22.76 0.79
N ARG A 138 12.35 -23.39 -0.13
CA ARG A 138 12.92 -23.94 -1.37
C ARG A 138 13.58 -22.86 -2.24
N GLN A 139 12.98 -21.68 -2.35
CA GLN A 139 13.62 -20.56 -3.06
C GLN A 139 14.90 -20.10 -2.38
N MET A 140 14.96 -20.11 -1.04
CA MET A 140 16.19 -19.82 -0.29
C MET A 140 17.29 -20.85 -0.59
N GLU A 141 16.94 -22.14 -0.64
CA GLU A 141 17.87 -23.23 -0.97
C GLU A 141 18.40 -23.13 -2.41
N GLN A 142 17.54 -22.77 -3.36
CA GLN A 142 17.87 -22.65 -4.79
C GLN A 142 18.62 -21.36 -5.15
N HIS A 143 18.58 -20.35 -4.28
CA HIS A 143 19.23 -19.08 -4.53
C HIS A 143 20.77 -19.23 -4.50
N SER A 144 21.46 -18.59 -5.43
CA SER A 144 22.93 -18.73 -5.61
C SER A 144 23.77 -18.35 -4.38
N ARG A 145 23.24 -17.44 -3.55
CA ARG A 145 23.86 -17.02 -2.28
C ARG A 145 23.37 -17.80 -1.05
N SER A 146 22.50 -18.80 -1.21
CA SER A 146 21.95 -19.66 -0.15
C SER A 146 21.60 -18.91 1.15
N PRO A 147 20.67 -17.93 1.12
CA PRO A 147 20.26 -17.19 2.32
C PRO A 147 19.71 -18.14 3.38
N THR A 148 20.02 -17.85 4.65
CA THR A 148 19.56 -18.63 5.80
C THR A 148 18.30 -18.04 6.45
N ALA A 149 17.95 -16.80 6.09
CA ALA A 149 16.70 -16.16 6.47
C ALA A 149 16.16 -15.22 5.39
N VAL A 150 14.86 -14.96 5.45
CA VAL A 150 14.15 -13.89 4.76
C VAL A 150 13.52 -12.98 5.82
N LEU A 151 13.82 -11.69 5.76
CA LEU A 151 13.19 -10.68 6.60
C LEU A 151 12.09 -9.97 5.81
N LEU A 152 10.86 -10.03 6.33
CA LEU A 152 9.68 -9.40 5.74
C LEU A 152 9.32 -8.13 6.52
N SER A 153 9.22 -7.04 5.79
CA SER A 153 8.97 -5.69 6.30
C SER A 153 7.72 -5.05 5.71
N ALA A 154 7.25 -5.51 4.54
CA ALA A 154 6.00 -5.06 3.97
C ALA A 154 4.82 -5.85 4.56
N LEU A 155 3.78 -5.12 4.98
CA LEU A 155 2.66 -5.69 5.74
C LEU A 155 1.86 -6.71 4.92
N GLU A 156 1.76 -6.51 3.61
CA GLU A 156 1.10 -7.42 2.67
C GLU A 156 1.85 -8.73 2.44
N GLU A 157 3.18 -8.76 2.66
CA GLU A 157 3.96 -9.99 2.61
C GLU A 157 3.61 -10.88 3.79
N THR A 158 3.66 -10.32 5.00
CA THR A 158 3.29 -11.03 6.24
C THR A 158 1.85 -11.51 6.18
N ALA A 159 0.92 -10.63 5.79
CA ALA A 159 -0.49 -10.98 5.65
C ALA A 159 -0.70 -12.12 4.62
N TRP A 160 -0.02 -12.09 3.48
CA TRP A 160 -0.18 -13.13 2.46
C TRP A 160 0.51 -14.44 2.85
N LEU A 161 1.70 -14.39 3.44
CA LEU A 161 2.47 -15.58 3.82
C LEU A 161 1.71 -16.41 4.85
N PHE A 162 1.16 -15.76 5.88
CA PHE A 162 0.46 -16.42 6.99
C PHE A 162 -1.06 -16.56 6.80
N ASN A 163 -1.59 -16.17 5.63
CA ASN A 163 -3.04 -16.11 5.40
C ASN A 163 -3.80 -15.29 6.46
N LEU A 164 -3.21 -14.21 6.98
CA LEU A 164 -3.83 -13.35 7.98
C LEU A 164 -4.30 -12.03 7.36
N ARG A 165 -5.31 -11.39 7.94
CA ARG A 165 -5.78 -10.05 7.54
C ARG A 165 -6.07 -9.21 8.77
N GLY A 166 -5.94 -7.89 8.61
CA GLY A 166 -6.23 -6.89 9.64
C GLY A 166 -6.92 -5.68 9.02
N ASP A 167 -7.02 -4.59 9.78
CA ASP A 167 -7.66 -3.33 9.36
C ASP A 167 -6.92 -2.12 9.92
N ASP A 168 -5.59 -2.22 10.06
CA ASP A 168 -4.75 -1.19 10.67
C ASP A 168 -4.61 0.04 9.78
N ILE A 169 -4.63 -0.20 8.47
CA ILE A 169 -4.54 0.84 7.44
C ILE A 169 -5.87 0.82 6.71
N SER A 170 -6.60 1.94 6.76
CA SER A 170 -7.87 2.06 6.06
C SER A 170 -7.75 1.57 4.61
N TYR A 171 -8.71 0.75 4.18
CA TYR A 171 -8.82 0.15 2.83
C TYR A 171 -7.81 -0.95 2.51
N ASN A 172 -6.73 -1.10 3.28
CA ASN A 172 -5.72 -2.12 3.09
C ASN A 172 -5.84 -3.18 4.20
N PRO A 173 -6.16 -4.45 3.90
CA PRO A 173 -6.40 -5.46 4.93
C PRO A 173 -5.11 -6.05 5.49
N VAL A 174 -4.31 -5.17 6.05
CA VAL A 174 -3.00 -5.47 6.58
C VAL A 174 -2.95 -5.03 8.03
N PHE A 175 -1.95 -5.53 8.73
CA PHE A 175 -1.72 -5.24 10.14
C PHE A 175 -0.24 -4.99 10.37
N TYR A 176 0.08 -4.09 11.30
CA TYR A 176 1.47 -3.76 11.61
C TYR A 176 2.20 -5.02 12.10
N SER A 177 3.19 -5.45 11.31
CA SER A 177 3.92 -6.68 11.59
C SER A 177 5.25 -6.74 10.86
N TYR A 178 6.17 -7.54 11.42
CA TYR A 178 7.37 -8.02 10.75
C TYR A 178 7.42 -9.54 10.82
N ALA A 179 8.17 -10.18 9.94
CA ALA A 179 8.47 -11.59 10.08
C ALA A 179 9.92 -11.90 9.73
N LEU A 180 10.54 -12.78 10.53
CA LEU A 180 11.84 -13.36 10.23
C LEU A 180 11.63 -14.86 9.99
N LEU A 181 11.68 -15.25 8.72
CA LEU A 181 11.58 -16.63 8.28
C LEU A 181 12.98 -17.20 8.11
N THR A 182 13.37 -18.15 8.95
CA THR A 182 14.63 -18.88 8.81
C THR A 182 14.39 -20.28 8.24
N THR A 183 15.46 -21.01 7.95
CA THR A 183 15.38 -22.41 7.47
C THR A 183 14.67 -23.34 8.48
N SER A 184 14.82 -23.09 9.79
CA SER A 184 14.21 -23.89 10.85
C SER A 184 13.06 -23.18 11.56
N ASP A 185 13.20 -21.90 11.88
CA ASP A 185 12.29 -21.18 12.78
C ASP A 185 11.54 -20.06 12.05
N ILE A 186 10.41 -19.68 12.63
CA ILE A 186 9.58 -18.57 12.15
C ILE A 186 9.30 -17.64 13.34
N SER A 187 9.67 -16.37 13.23
CA SER A 187 9.30 -15.34 14.20
C SER A 187 8.34 -14.35 13.54
N LEU A 188 7.16 -14.17 14.13
CA LEU A 188 6.16 -13.17 13.73
C LEU A 188 6.10 -12.09 14.81
N PHE A 189 6.42 -10.86 14.45
CA PHE A 189 6.39 -9.71 15.37
C PHE A 189 5.10 -8.94 15.15
N VAL A 190 4.17 -9.06 16.10
CA VAL A 190 2.82 -8.50 16.04
C VAL A 190 2.26 -8.42 17.45
N ASP A 191 1.33 -7.50 17.71
CA ASP A 191 0.59 -7.50 18.97
C ASP A 191 -0.25 -8.77 19.08
N ARG A 192 0.17 -9.66 19.99
CA ARG A 192 -0.44 -10.97 20.20
C ARG A 192 -1.89 -10.87 20.66
N SER A 193 -2.25 -9.82 21.40
CA SER A 193 -3.60 -9.63 21.96
C SER A 193 -4.66 -9.44 20.87
N ARG A 194 -4.23 -9.04 19.66
CA ARG A 194 -5.09 -8.77 18.53
C ARG A 194 -5.36 -9.99 17.66
N LEU A 195 -4.61 -11.10 17.82
CA LEU A 195 -4.81 -12.31 17.04
C LEU A 195 -6.05 -13.07 17.53
N SER A 196 -6.95 -13.40 16.61
CA SER A 196 -8.10 -14.25 16.94
C SER A 196 -7.65 -15.65 17.39
N ALA A 197 -8.51 -16.34 18.16
CA ALA A 197 -8.20 -17.70 18.63
C ALA A 197 -7.91 -18.67 17.47
N GLU A 198 -8.66 -18.54 16.37
CA GLU A 198 -8.48 -19.33 15.14
C GLU A 198 -7.14 -19.04 14.47
N ALA A 199 -6.73 -17.76 14.41
CA ALA A 199 -5.44 -17.36 13.87
C ALA A 199 -4.29 -17.92 14.72
N LEU A 200 -4.35 -17.75 16.04
CA LEU A 200 -3.35 -18.31 16.96
C LEU A 200 -3.24 -19.83 16.82
N GLN A 201 -4.37 -20.53 16.78
CA GLN A 201 -4.39 -21.97 16.61
C GLN A 201 -3.76 -22.40 15.27
N SER A 202 -4.09 -21.71 14.17
CA SER A 202 -3.53 -22.00 12.85
C SER A 202 -2.00 -21.83 12.81
N LEU A 203 -1.47 -20.81 13.50
CA LEU A 203 -0.04 -20.53 13.61
C LEU A 203 0.70 -21.53 14.51
N SER A 204 0.02 -22.11 15.51
CA SER A 204 0.61 -23.03 16.49
C SER A 204 0.30 -24.51 16.25
N ALA A 205 -0.52 -24.86 15.25
CA ALA A 205 -1.07 -26.21 15.06
C ALA A 205 -0.02 -27.33 14.89
N GLN A 206 1.23 -26.99 14.53
CA GLN A 206 2.32 -27.95 14.27
C GLN A 206 3.56 -27.68 15.16
N CYS A 207 3.34 -27.14 16.35
CA CYS A 207 4.40 -26.97 17.34
C CYS A 207 4.59 -28.26 18.19
N PRO A 208 5.84 -28.72 18.46
CA PRO A 208 7.12 -28.13 18.03
C PRO A 208 7.55 -28.63 16.63
N GLY A 209 8.14 -27.74 15.83
CA GLY A 209 8.65 -28.09 14.50
C GLY A 209 8.99 -26.86 13.66
N PRO A 210 9.48 -27.06 12.42
CA PRO A 210 9.91 -25.96 11.56
C PRO A 210 8.74 -25.11 11.03
N LEU A 211 7.51 -25.58 11.24
CA LEU A 211 6.25 -24.91 10.93
C LEU A 211 5.55 -24.45 12.23
N CYS A 212 6.33 -24.02 13.22
CA CYS A 212 5.85 -23.40 14.45
C CYS A 212 6.17 -21.91 14.42
N VAL A 213 5.13 -21.06 14.49
CA VAL A 213 5.31 -19.60 14.49
C VAL A 213 5.46 -19.09 15.92
N GLN A 214 6.62 -18.47 16.19
CA GLN A 214 6.88 -17.78 17.45
C GLN A 214 6.34 -16.36 17.36
N VAL A 215 5.19 -16.11 17.98
CA VAL A 215 4.61 -14.76 18.09
C VAL A 215 5.38 -13.97 19.15
N LYS A 216 5.88 -12.79 18.77
CA LYS A 216 6.68 -11.87 19.57
C LYS A 216 6.10 -10.46 19.46
N GLU A 217 6.41 -9.59 20.41
CA GLU A 217 5.95 -8.20 20.37
C GLU A 217 6.59 -7.44 19.19
N TYR A 218 5.86 -6.45 18.66
CA TYR A 218 6.23 -5.73 17.44
C TYR A 218 7.60 -5.04 17.54
N ASP A 219 7.91 -4.45 18.69
CA ASP A 219 9.15 -3.73 18.98
C ASP A 219 10.39 -4.63 19.11
N GLN A 220 10.20 -5.94 19.35
CA GLN A 220 11.29 -6.90 19.53
C GLN A 220 12.00 -7.27 18.22
N VAL A 221 11.45 -6.88 17.06
CA VAL A 221 12.01 -7.20 15.73
C VAL A 221 13.48 -6.81 15.62
N ARG A 222 13.83 -5.59 16.04
CA ARG A 222 15.18 -5.04 15.86
C ARG A 222 16.20 -5.85 16.66
N ALA A 223 15.92 -6.06 17.95
CA ALA A 223 16.79 -6.84 18.82
C ALA A 223 16.95 -8.28 18.30
N ARG A 224 15.85 -8.91 17.87
CA ARG A 224 15.89 -10.29 17.36
C ARG A 224 16.68 -10.42 16.06
N VAL A 225 16.53 -9.48 15.13
CA VAL A 225 17.32 -9.42 13.87
C VAL A 225 18.80 -9.20 14.19
N GLN A 226 19.11 -8.26 15.09
CA GLN A 226 20.49 -8.00 15.51
C GLN A 226 21.14 -9.23 16.14
N THR A 227 20.45 -9.93 17.05
CA THR A 227 20.94 -11.20 17.62
C THR A 227 21.12 -12.27 16.57
N TYR A 228 20.18 -12.42 15.63
CA TYR A 228 20.30 -13.40 14.54
C TYR A 228 21.52 -13.09 13.65
N ALA A 229 21.74 -11.81 13.34
CA ALA A 229 22.84 -11.33 12.51
C ALA A 229 24.24 -11.51 13.15
N GLN A 230 24.35 -11.85 14.43
CA GLN A 230 25.63 -12.18 15.07
C GLN A 230 26.15 -13.56 14.64
N GLY A 231 25.28 -14.50 14.27
CA GLY A 231 25.67 -15.83 13.79
C GLY A 231 26.23 -15.82 12.37
N ASP A 232 26.66 -16.99 11.87
CA ASP A 232 26.99 -17.18 10.46
C ASP A 232 25.71 -17.34 9.64
N VAL A 233 25.18 -16.22 9.18
CA VAL A 233 23.86 -16.13 8.55
C VAL A 233 23.90 -15.25 7.32
N ARG A 234 22.94 -15.45 6.42
CA ARG A 234 22.70 -14.61 5.26
C ARG A 234 21.23 -14.22 5.22
N VAL A 235 20.94 -12.93 5.33
CA VAL A 235 19.57 -12.41 5.42
C VAL A 235 19.15 -11.83 4.09
N TRP A 236 18.10 -12.40 3.49
CA TRP A 236 17.51 -11.93 2.25
C TRP A 236 16.45 -10.87 2.53
N ILE A 237 16.60 -9.72 1.87
CA ILE A 237 15.72 -8.55 2.00
C ILE A 237 15.33 -7.95 0.64
N GLY A 238 14.17 -7.29 0.62
CA GLY A 238 13.74 -6.40 -0.46
C GLY A 238 14.11 -4.94 -0.16
N THR A 239 14.84 -4.28 -1.05
CA THR A 239 15.45 -2.95 -0.85
C THR A 239 14.48 -1.78 -1.07
N GLU A 240 13.40 -1.98 -1.83
CA GLU A 240 12.46 -0.90 -2.17
C GLU A 240 11.61 -0.42 -0.99
N TYR A 241 11.36 -1.29 0.00
CA TYR A 241 10.42 -1.02 1.10
C TYR A 241 10.96 -1.39 2.49
N THR A 242 12.01 -2.21 2.59
CA THR A 242 12.62 -2.49 3.90
C THR A 242 13.24 -1.22 4.44
N THR A 243 12.91 -0.90 5.69
CA THR A 243 13.33 0.33 6.33
C THR A 243 14.82 0.30 6.65
N TYR A 244 15.48 1.44 6.51
CA TYR A 244 16.90 1.58 6.82
C TYR A 244 17.22 1.20 8.29
N GLY A 245 16.25 1.36 9.20
CA GLY A 245 16.37 1.02 10.62
C GLY A 245 16.60 -0.47 10.88
N LEU A 246 15.96 -1.35 10.11
CA LEU A 246 16.20 -2.80 10.19
C LEU A 246 17.40 -3.22 9.34
N TYR A 247 17.65 -2.53 8.25
CA TYR A 247 18.79 -2.77 7.39
C TYR A 247 20.12 -2.60 8.14
N ARG A 248 20.30 -1.46 8.82
CA ARG A 248 21.56 -1.06 9.44
C ARG A 248 22.01 -1.97 10.60
N VAL A 249 21.13 -2.80 11.14
CA VAL A 249 21.49 -3.74 12.21
C VAL A 249 22.07 -5.06 11.67
N ILE A 250 22.04 -5.26 10.34
CA ILE A 250 22.59 -6.43 9.67
C ILE A 250 23.92 -6.04 9.01
N PRO A 251 25.04 -6.74 9.28
CA PRO A 251 26.31 -6.51 8.60
C PRO A 251 26.21 -6.66 7.08
N GLN A 252 26.89 -5.79 6.33
CA GLN A 252 26.78 -5.74 4.86
C GLN A 252 27.18 -7.05 4.17
N ASP A 253 28.17 -7.76 4.69
CA ASP A 253 28.63 -9.05 4.18
C ASP A 253 27.57 -10.16 4.32
N LYS A 254 26.62 -10.01 5.25
CA LYS A 254 25.54 -10.96 5.52
C LYS A 254 24.26 -10.66 4.74
N LEU A 255 24.21 -9.57 4.00
CA LEU A 255 23.03 -9.15 3.26
C LEU A 255 22.96 -9.82 1.89
N VAL A 256 21.78 -10.37 1.58
CA VAL A 256 21.38 -10.80 0.24
C VAL A 256 20.29 -9.84 -0.23
N GLU A 257 20.70 -8.84 -1.00
CA GLU A 257 19.81 -7.76 -1.45
C GLU A 257 19.15 -8.11 -2.79
N SER A 258 17.90 -7.70 -2.92
CA SER A 258 17.11 -7.72 -4.16
C SER A 258 16.11 -6.56 -4.11
N SER A 259 15.56 -6.14 -5.24
CA SER A 259 14.52 -5.09 -5.25
C SER A 259 13.30 -5.52 -4.43
N TYR A 260 12.85 -6.78 -4.62
CA TYR A 260 11.70 -7.37 -3.94
C TYR A 260 12.08 -8.70 -3.29
N SER A 261 11.50 -8.99 -2.12
CA SER A 261 11.68 -10.29 -1.47
C SER A 261 11.05 -11.44 -2.28
N PRO A 262 11.44 -12.70 -2.01
CA PRO A 262 10.81 -13.86 -2.65
C PRO A 262 9.31 -13.97 -2.35
N VAL A 263 8.83 -13.42 -1.23
CA VAL A 263 7.40 -13.42 -0.89
C VAL A 263 6.64 -12.46 -1.78
N MET A 264 7.17 -11.26 -2.00
CA MET A 264 6.52 -10.26 -2.85
C MET A 264 6.41 -10.75 -4.30
N THR A 265 7.51 -11.30 -4.84
CA THR A 265 7.54 -11.83 -6.22
C THR A 265 6.64 -13.05 -6.38
N THR A 266 6.62 -13.97 -5.41
CA THR A 266 5.71 -15.13 -5.43
C THR A 266 4.25 -14.70 -5.35
N LYS A 267 3.92 -13.77 -4.45
CA LYS A 267 2.56 -13.22 -4.32
C LYS A 267 2.09 -12.52 -5.58
N ALA A 268 2.98 -11.94 -6.38
CA ALA A 268 2.61 -11.25 -7.62
C ALA A 268 1.89 -12.19 -8.59
N VAL A 269 2.35 -13.44 -8.70
CA VAL A 269 1.76 -14.48 -9.56
C VAL A 269 0.62 -15.20 -8.83
N LYS A 270 -0.62 -14.90 -9.22
CA LYS A 270 -1.83 -15.46 -8.57
C LYS A 270 -2.02 -16.93 -8.93
N ASN A 271 -2.34 -17.76 -7.94
CA ASN A 271 -2.71 -19.15 -8.21
C ASN A 271 -4.11 -19.26 -8.85
N ALA A 272 -4.48 -20.43 -9.37
CA ALA A 272 -5.74 -20.63 -10.08
C ALA A 272 -6.99 -20.30 -9.24
N LYS A 273 -6.93 -20.53 -7.92
CA LYS A 273 -8.01 -20.22 -6.98
C LYS A 273 -8.16 -18.72 -6.79
N GLU A 274 -7.06 -18.02 -6.50
CA GLU A 274 -7.02 -16.56 -6.40
C GLU A 274 -7.51 -15.89 -7.70
N GLN A 275 -7.09 -16.38 -8.86
CA GLN A 275 -7.56 -15.89 -10.16
C GLN A 275 -9.08 -16.06 -10.34
N THR A 276 -9.62 -17.23 -9.98
CA THR A 276 -11.06 -17.51 -10.08
C THR A 276 -11.86 -16.56 -9.18
N LEU A 277 -11.39 -16.33 -7.95
CA LEU A 277 -12.02 -15.43 -7.00
C LEU A 277 -11.93 -13.98 -7.43
N LEU A 278 -10.79 -13.55 -7.98
CA LEU A 278 -10.62 -12.23 -8.56
C LEU A 278 -11.62 -12.00 -9.70
N ARG A 279 -11.80 -12.96 -10.62
CA ARG A 279 -12.80 -12.84 -11.69
C ARG A 279 -14.22 -12.70 -11.12
N ALA A 280 -14.57 -13.51 -10.12
CA ALA A 280 -15.88 -13.42 -9.46
C ALA A 280 -16.07 -12.05 -8.76
N ALA A 281 -15.03 -11.51 -8.13
CA ALA A 281 -15.04 -10.19 -7.53
C ALA A 281 -15.29 -9.08 -8.57
N HIS A 282 -14.58 -9.14 -9.71
CA HIS A 282 -14.74 -8.17 -10.80
C HIS A 282 -16.15 -8.22 -11.39
N VAL A 283 -16.73 -9.41 -11.59
CA VAL A 283 -18.12 -9.55 -12.06
C VAL A 283 -19.09 -8.90 -11.08
N ARG A 284 -18.93 -9.15 -9.77
CA ARG A 284 -19.78 -8.55 -8.74
C ARG A 284 -19.65 -7.03 -8.69
N ASP A 285 -18.44 -6.49 -8.76
CA ASP A 285 -18.22 -5.04 -8.77
C ASP A 285 -18.80 -4.40 -10.04
N ALA A 286 -18.66 -5.06 -11.20
CA ALA A 286 -19.24 -4.61 -12.45
C ALA A 286 -20.77 -4.45 -12.37
N VAL A 287 -21.48 -5.38 -11.70
CA VAL A 287 -22.94 -5.26 -11.48
C VAL A 287 -23.26 -4.01 -10.66
N ALA A 288 -22.53 -3.77 -9.56
CA ALA A 288 -22.74 -2.58 -8.74
C ALA A 288 -22.46 -1.28 -9.51
N VAL A 289 -21.41 -1.26 -10.33
CA VAL A 289 -21.08 -0.11 -11.18
C VAL A 289 -22.15 0.10 -12.25
N ILE A 290 -22.65 -0.95 -12.91
CA ILE A 290 -23.73 -0.83 -13.90
C ILE A 290 -25.00 -0.25 -13.26
N GLN A 291 -25.39 -0.73 -12.08
CA GLN A 291 -26.53 -0.20 -11.33
C GLN A 291 -26.32 1.26 -10.94
N TYR A 292 -25.10 1.64 -10.56
CA TYR A 292 -24.74 3.02 -10.25
C TYR A 292 -24.89 3.93 -11.48
N LEU A 293 -24.39 3.49 -12.64
CA LEU A 293 -24.49 4.24 -13.89
C LEU A 293 -25.95 4.47 -14.30
N LEU A 294 -26.79 3.44 -14.22
CA LEU A 294 -28.24 3.56 -14.47
C LEU A 294 -28.91 4.54 -13.49
N TRP A 295 -28.49 4.53 -12.23
CA TRP A 295 -28.98 5.47 -11.22
C TRP A 295 -28.55 6.91 -11.53
N LEU A 296 -27.30 7.14 -11.95
CA LEU A 296 -26.81 8.46 -12.35
C LEU A 296 -27.59 9.00 -13.53
N GLU A 297 -27.78 8.21 -14.59
CA GLU A 297 -28.53 8.59 -15.79
C GLU A 297 -29.94 9.08 -15.43
N LYS A 298 -30.58 8.47 -14.43
CA LYS A 298 -31.92 8.86 -13.97
C LYS A 298 -31.93 10.09 -13.05
N ASN A 299 -30.90 10.32 -12.24
CA ASN A 299 -30.95 11.30 -11.14
C ASN A 299 -30.09 12.54 -11.36
N VAL A 300 -28.98 12.46 -12.11
CA VAL A 300 -28.21 13.66 -12.52
C VAL A 300 -29.08 14.67 -13.26
N PRO A 301 -29.98 14.26 -14.19
CA PRO A 301 -30.84 15.21 -14.88
C PRO A 301 -31.81 15.97 -13.97
N LYS A 302 -32.03 15.51 -12.73
CA LYS A 302 -32.91 16.14 -11.75
C LYS A 302 -32.20 17.19 -10.89
N GLY A 303 -30.87 17.30 -10.99
CA GLY A 303 -30.07 18.26 -10.21
C GLY A 303 -30.00 17.94 -8.72
N SER A 304 -30.16 16.68 -8.31
CA SER A 304 -30.16 16.25 -6.91
C SER A 304 -28.96 15.38 -6.51
N VAL A 305 -27.95 15.31 -7.38
CA VAL A 305 -26.76 14.46 -7.18
C VAL A 305 -25.54 15.35 -7.12
N ASP A 306 -24.84 15.31 -6.00
CA ASP A 306 -23.48 15.83 -5.82
C ASP A 306 -22.48 14.66 -5.78
N GLU A 307 -21.19 14.97 -5.74
CA GLU A 307 -20.11 13.97 -5.73
C GLU A 307 -20.22 13.03 -4.51
N PHE A 308 -20.45 13.61 -3.33
CA PHE A 308 -20.59 12.87 -2.08
C PHE A 308 -21.77 11.89 -2.08
N SER A 309 -22.96 12.31 -2.51
CA SER A 309 -24.16 11.47 -2.59
C SER A 309 -24.02 10.38 -3.64
N GLY A 310 -23.37 10.68 -4.77
CA GLY A 310 -23.02 9.70 -5.79
C GLY A 310 -22.13 8.60 -5.23
N ALA A 311 -21.05 8.96 -4.56
CA ALA A 311 -20.09 7.99 -4.05
C ALA A 311 -20.62 7.20 -2.82
N ARG A 312 -21.47 7.80 -1.96
CA ARG A 312 -22.24 7.04 -0.96
C ARG A 312 -23.14 5.98 -1.58
N TYR A 313 -23.74 6.30 -2.73
CA TYR A 313 -24.69 5.41 -3.38
C TYR A 313 -23.99 4.20 -4.01
N VAL A 314 -22.86 4.38 -4.69
CA VAL A 314 -22.10 3.23 -5.23
C VAL A 314 -21.56 2.33 -4.11
N ASP A 315 -21.14 2.90 -2.98
CA ASP A 315 -20.75 2.13 -1.80
C ASP A 315 -21.91 1.31 -1.23
N LYS A 316 -23.12 1.88 -1.20
CA LYS A 316 -24.33 1.15 -0.80
C LYS A 316 -24.63 -0.02 -1.74
N LEU A 317 -24.49 0.17 -3.06
CA LEU A 317 -24.71 -0.89 -4.05
C LEU A 317 -23.70 -2.03 -3.88
N ARG A 318 -22.43 -1.69 -3.63
CA ARG A 318 -21.36 -2.65 -3.35
C ARG A 318 -21.58 -3.46 -2.08
N ARG A 319 -22.23 -2.88 -1.08
CA ARG A 319 -22.59 -3.55 0.19
C ARG A 319 -23.85 -4.43 0.09
N SER A 320 -24.62 -4.32 -0.98
CA SER A 320 -25.93 -4.96 -1.07
C SER A 320 -25.81 -6.48 -1.29
N PRO A 321 -26.42 -7.32 -0.43
CA PRO A 321 -26.35 -8.78 -0.56
C PRO A 321 -26.99 -9.35 -1.84
N GLY A 322 -27.87 -8.59 -2.50
CA GLY A 322 -28.66 -9.05 -3.66
C GLY A 322 -27.90 -9.15 -4.99
N ASN A 323 -26.66 -8.65 -5.08
CA ASN A 323 -25.85 -8.73 -6.30
C ASN A 323 -25.03 -10.03 -6.40
N SER A 324 -25.33 -11.04 -5.59
CA SER A 324 -24.77 -12.39 -5.66
C SER A 324 -25.76 -13.36 -6.33
N HIS A 325 -25.67 -13.52 -7.65
CA HIS A 325 -26.28 -14.67 -8.35
C HIS A 325 -25.33 -15.87 -8.43
N SER A 326 -24.30 -15.92 -7.58
CA SER A 326 -23.50 -17.12 -7.31
C SER A 326 -23.56 -17.45 -5.81
N ARG A 327 -23.69 -18.74 -5.51
CA ARG A 327 -23.96 -19.40 -4.22
C ARG A 327 -23.41 -18.69 -2.96
N PRO A 328 -24.08 -18.81 -1.81
CA PRO A 328 -23.71 -18.09 -0.59
C PRO A 328 -22.39 -18.63 -0.06
N TYR A 329 -21.30 -17.93 -0.34
CA TYR A 329 -20.07 -18.07 0.45
C TYR A 329 -20.18 -17.08 1.60
N GLY A 330 -20.21 -17.63 2.83
CA GLY A 330 -20.61 -16.97 4.07
C GLY A 330 -20.10 -15.54 4.23
N THR A 331 -21.03 -14.67 4.62
CA THR A 331 -20.81 -13.25 4.87
C THR A 331 -20.19 -13.08 6.25
N LEU A 332 -18.87 -13.09 6.34
CA LEU A 332 -18.13 -12.69 7.54
C LEU A 332 -17.36 -11.40 7.21
N THR A 333 -17.93 -10.22 7.50
CA THR A 333 -17.25 -8.95 7.93
C THR A 333 -17.96 -7.66 7.49
N ARG A 334 -17.83 -6.64 8.35
CA ARG A 334 -18.09 -5.21 8.10
C ARG A 334 -17.02 -4.64 7.14
N PRO A 335 -17.39 -4.09 5.97
CA PRO A 335 -16.43 -3.41 5.10
C PRO A 335 -16.18 -1.94 5.51
N PRO A 336 -14.95 -1.43 5.39
CA PRO A 336 -14.60 -0.02 5.60
C PRO A 336 -15.24 0.92 4.57
N SER A 337 -15.23 2.23 4.86
CA SER A 337 -15.88 3.31 4.12
C SER A 337 -14.87 4.27 3.45
N TRP A 338 -14.88 4.44 2.12
CA TRP A 338 -14.26 5.50 1.28
C TRP A 338 -12.78 5.48 0.79
N THR A 339 -12.54 5.18 -0.50
CA THR A 339 -11.50 5.90 -1.29
C THR A 339 -11.95 6.28 -2.70
N GLU A 340 -11.81 7.56 -3.00
CA GLU A 340 -11.68 8.14 -4.34
C GLU A 340 -10.20 8.17 -4.73
N SER A 341 -9.89 7.86 -5.98
CA SER A 341 -8.54 8.04 -6.52
C SER A 341 -8.58 8.61 -7.94
N VAL A 342 -8.92 9.89 -8.06
CA VAL A 342 -8.17 10.88 -8.85
C VAL A 342 -8.26 12.21 -8.08
N SER A 343 -7.34 12.40 -7.13
CA SER A 343 -6.85 13.70 -6.62
C SER A 343 -7.83 14.86 -6.34
N GLY A 344 -8.97 14.58 -5.73
CA GLY A 344 -9.70 15.57 -4.92
C GLY A 344 -10.07 14.95 -3.58
N ALA A 345 -9.59 15.53 -2.47
CA ALA A 345 -10.13 15.22 -1.15
C ALA A 345 -11.19 16.30 -0.87
N HIS A 346 -12.45 15.88 -0.88
CA HIS A 346 -13.61 16.75 -1.02
C HIS A 346 -14.18 17.20 0.35
N ALA A 347 -14.65 18.45 0.43
CA ALA A 347 -15.15 19.11 1.64
C ALA A 347 -16.68 19.18 1.60
N PRO A 348 -17.41 19.32 2.73
CA PRO A 348 -18.87 19.16 2.79
C PRO A 348 -19.72 20.20 2.01
N HIS A 349 -19.11 21.12 1.26
CA HIS A 349 -19.79 22.11 0.43
C HIS A 349 -19.29 22.02 -1.01
N GLU A 350 -19.96 21.20 -1.83
CA GLU A 350 -19.52 20.93 -3.21
C GLU A 350 -20.61 21.10 -4.26
N PRO A 351 -20.21 21.36 -5.52
CA PRO A 351 -21.14 21.62 -6.60
C PRO A 351 -21.90 20.35 -7.00
N LEU A 352 -23.15 20.54 -7.41
CA LEU A 352 -23.96 19.47 -7.99
C LEU A 352 -23.32 18.95 -9.29
N VAL A 353 -23.43 17.65 -9.54
CA VAL A 353 -23.09 17.05 -10.83
C VAL A 353 -24.11 17.55 -11.86
N THR A 354 -23.63 18.30 -12.85
CA THR A 354 -24.49 18.94 -13.86
C THR A 354 -24.56 18.13 -15.15
N ARG A 355 -25.58 18.41 -15.97
CA ARG A 355 -25.73 17.82 -17.32
C ARG A 355 -24.63 18.25 -18.31
N GLU A 356 -23.93 19.34 -18.03
CA GLU A 356 -22.91 19.91 -18.92
C GLU A 356 -21.47 19.57 -18.50
N GLY A 357 -21.29 19.02 -17.29
CA GLY A 357 -19.99 18.60 -16.76
C GLY A 357 -19.62 17.15 -17.10
N VAL A 358 -18.32 16.86 -17.17
CA VAL A 358 -17.82 15.48 -17.24
C VAL A 358 -17.73 14.93 -15.81
N ALA A 359 -18.42 13.84 -15.53
CA ALA A 359 -18.29 13.09 -14.29
C ALA A 359 -17.22 12.01 -14.44
N LEU A 360 -16.13 12.12 -13.67
CA LEU A 360 -15.10 11.09 -13.58
C LEU A 360 -15.33 10.30 -12.29
N CYS A 361 -15.55 8.99 -12.43
CA CYS A 361 -15.71 8.09 -11.30
C CYS A 361 -14.56 7.09 -11.29
N TRP A 362 -13.65 7.24 -10.33
CA TRP A 362 -12.64 6.24 -10.01
C TRP A 362 -13.00 5.63 -8.66
N CYS A 363 -13.29 4.33 -8.66
CA CYS A 363 -13.61 3.63 -7.44
C CYS A 363 -12.87 2.31 -7.35
N THR A 364 -12.35 2.03 -6.16
CA THR A 364 -11.77 0.74 -5.84
C THR A 364 -12.60 0.08 -4.76
N ASN A 365 -12.90 -1.20 -4.90
CA ASN A 365 -13.61 -1.94 -3.87
C ASN A 365 -12.92 -3.26 -3.56
N ARG A 366 -13.03 -3.70 -2.31
CA ARG A 366 -12.87 -5.12 -1.99
C ARG A 366 -14.21 -5.78 -2.30
N ALA A 367 -14.22 -6.91 -3.01
CA ALA A 367 -15.47 -7.63 -3.21
C ALA A 367 -16.21 -7.81 -1.86
N ALA A 368 -17.54 -7.69 -1.89
CA ALA A 368 -18.40 -7.68 -0.69
C ALA A 368 -18.29 -8.91 0.24
N SER A 369 -17.46 -9.89 -0.10
CA SER A 369 -17.11 -11.04 0.72
C SER A 369 -15.61 -11.01 1.03
N PRO A 370 -15.18 -11.27 2.28
CA PRO A 370 -13.76 -11.34 2.64
C PRO A 370 -13.01 -12.29 1.69
N GLY A 371 -11.78 -11.93 1.30
CA GLY A 371 -10.89 -12.83 0.55
C GLY A 371 -11.03 -12.87 -0.97
N MET A 372 -12.01 -12.20 -1.57
CA MET A 372 -12.23 -12.23 -3.02
C MET A 372 -11.29 -11.31 -3.85
N GLY A 373 -10.37 -10.60 -3.19
CA GLY A 373 -9.39 -9.71 -3.83
C GLY A 373 -9.86 -8.25 -4.00
N SER A 374 -8.98 -7.41 -4.54
CA SER A 374 -9.19 -5.97 -4.73
C SER A 374 -9.51 -5.65 -6.19
N VAL A 375 -10.51 -4.81 -6.44
CA VAL A 375 -10.98 -4.45 -7.78
C VAL A 375 -10.90 -2.93 -7.96
N PRO A 376 -9.88 -2.41 -8.67
CA PRO A 376 -9.85 -1.02 -9.10
C PRO A 376 -10.60 -0.83 -10.43
N LEU A 377 -11.47 0.17 -10.53
CA LEU A 377 -12.14 0.55 -11.79
C LEU A 377 -12.25 2.07 -11.93
N GLY A 378 -11.86 2.56 -13.11
CA GLY A 378 -12.01 3.95 -13.52
C GLY A 378 -12.94 4.12 -14.71
N ARG A 379 -13.89 5.05 -14.66
CA ARG A 379 -14.78 5.38 -15.79
C ARG A 379 -15.06 6.88 -15.87
N ALA A 380 -14.99 7.42 -17.08
CA ALA A 380 -15.40 8.80 -17.40
C ALA A 380 -16.76 8.80 -18.09
N LEU A 381 -17.64 9.74 -17.72
CA LEU A 381 -18.97 9.91 -18.30
C LEU A 381 -19.23 11.38 -18.58
N ALA A 382 -19.88 11.68 -19.69
CA ALA A 382 -20.45 12.99 -19.98
C ALA A 382 -21.97 12.81 -20.19
N PRO A 383 -22.82 13.27 -19.26
CA PRO A 383 -24.26 13.08 -19.34
C PRO A 383 -24.93 14.16 -20.22
N SER A 384 -24.75 14.12 -21.55
CA SER A 384 -25.66 14.86 -22.44
C SER A 384 -25.91 14.22 -23.82
N THR A 385 -27.16 14.36 -24.26
CA THR A 385 -27.68 14.15 -25.62
C THR A 385 -27.50 15.38 -26.52
N THR A 386 -26.77 16.41 -26.05
CA THR A 386 -26.46 17.65 -26.77
C THR A 386 -24.97 17.91 -26.68
N GLY A 387 -24.25 17.46 -27.72
CA GLY A 387 -22.89 17.87 -28.08
C GLY A 387 -21.88 17.95 -26.94
N THR A 388 -21.20 16.84 -26.62
CA THR A 388 -19.88 16.94 -25.99
C THR A 388 -18.98 17.81 -26.88
N SER A 389 -18.27 18.77 -26.28
CA SER A 389 -17.40 19.64 -27.06
C SER A 389 -16.40 18.81 -27.88
N PRO A 390 -16.09 19.18 -29.15
CA PRO A 390 -15.16 18.42 -29.99
C PRO A 390 -13.81 18.08 -29.31
N PRO A 391 -13.22 18.97 -28.49
CA PRO A 391 -12.01 18.65 -27.72
C PRO A 391 -12.22 17.51 -26.71
N LEU A 392 -13.33 17.52 -25.96
CA LEU A 392 -13.62 16.48 -24.95
C LEU A 392 -13.83 15.11 -25.62
N THR A 393 -14.56 15.07 -26.72
CA THR A 393 -14.76 13.85 -27.51
C THR A 393 -13.42 13.32 -28.05
N ALA A 394 -12.57 14.19 -28.61
CA ALA A 394 -11.26 13.82 -29.12
C ALA A 394 -10.32 13.28 -28.02
N HIS A 395 -10.29 13.91 -26.84
CA HIS A 395 -9.52 13.43 -25.69
C HIS A 395 -10.02 12.06 -25.20
N GLY A 396 -11.34 11.89 -25.07
CA GLY A 396 -11.94 10.61 -24.70
C GLY A 396 -11.59 9.48 -25.68
N THR A 397 -11.68 9.74 -26.99
CA THR A 397 -11.32 8.76 -28.02
C THR A 397 -9.83 8.42 -28.01
N ARG A 398 -8.94 9.40 -27.83
CA ARG A 398 -7.48 9.14 -27.73
C ARG A 398 -7.15 8.24 -26.55
N ASN A 399 -7.73 8.51 -25.38
CA ASN A 399 -7.51 7.69 -24.18
C ASN A 399 -8.04 6.26 -24.37
N LEU A 400 -9.21 6.11 -24.99
CA LEU A 400 -9.78 4.79 -25.29
C LEU A 400 -8.91 4.00 -26.28
N SER A 401 -8.40 4.66 -27.32
CA SER A 401 -7.49 4.05 -28.30
C SER A 401 -6.18 3.60 -27.65
N ALA A 402 -5.60 4.42 -26.77
CA ALA A 402 -4.39 4.07 -26.03
C ALA A 402 -4.62 2.88 -25.09
N SER A 403 -5.73 2.86 -24.35
CA SER A 403 -6.10 1.73 -23.48
C SER A 403 -6.29 0.43 -24.27
N ARG A 404 -6.99 0.47 -25.40
CA ARG A 404 -7.14 -0.70 -26.30
C ARG A 404 -5.82 -1.17 -26.91
N ALA A 405 -4.90 -0.25 -27.18
CA ALA A 405 -3.56 -0.60 -27.67
C ALA A 405 -2.74 -1.30 -26.58
N GLY A 406 -2.82 -0.84 -25.32
CA GLY A 406 -2.18 -1.48 -24.16
C GLY A 406 -2.63 -2.94 -23.96
N ASP A 407 -3.93 -3.21 -24.11
CA ASP A 407 -4.48 -4.58 -24.04
C ASP A 407 -3.95 -5.50 -25.16
N ARG A 408 -3.65 -4.96 -26.35
CA ARG A 408 -3.08 -5.73 -27.47
C ARG A 408 -1.59 -6.01 -27.31
N THR A 409 -0.88 -5.23 -26.50
CA THR A 409 0.55 -5.40 -26.23
C THR A 409 0.87 -6.30 -25.05
N ALA A 410 -0.13 -6.80 -24.31
CA ALA A 410 0.08 -7.84 -23.31
C ALA A 410 0.43 -9.16 -24.02
N PRO A 411 1.66 -9.69 -23.90
CA PRO A 411 2.01 -10.92 -24.56
C PRO A 411 1.20 -12.05 -23.92
N GLY A 412 0.40 -12.74 -24.72
CA GLY A 412 -0.20 -14.01 -24.32
C GLY A 412 0.92 -14.94 -23.89
N VAL A 413 0.88 -15.41 -22.65
CA VAL A 413 1.70 -16.53 -22.18
C VAL A 413 1.20 -17.78 -22.90
N GLY A 414 1.71 -17.98 -24.11
CA GLY A 414 1.70 -19.27 -24.79
C GLY A 414 2.90 -20.09 -24.30
N PRO A 415 2.79 -21.43 -24.24
CA PRO A 415 3.84 -22.26 -23.68
C PRO A 415 5.06 -22.23 -24.60
N ARG A 416 6.23 -21.92 -24.03
CA ARG A 416 7.53 -22.36 -24.53
C ARG A 416 8.38 -22.81 -23.35
#